data_AF-A0A4C1UXG6-F1
#
_entry.id   AF-A0A4C1UXG6-F1
#
_cell.length_a   1.000
_cell.length_b   1.000
_cell.length_c   1.000
_cell.angle_alpha   90.00
_cell.angle_beta   90.00
_cell.angle_gamma   90.00
#
_symmetry.space_group_name_H-M   'P 1'
#
loop_
_entity.id
_entity.type
_entity.pdbx_description
1 polymer ?
#
loop_
_entity_poly.entity_id
_entity_poly.type
_entity_poly.pdbx_seq_one_letter_code
_entity_poly.pdbx_strand_id
1 'polypeptide(L)'
;MEALETSINYWEDALAAFSLGARGGVSGTLALTSPEEAEFCREIQELLQNAYLLQERCELLFLDQRSVLFRSESGAGSGGAGAGDAGDGSDIGGRRSRLLSTHTSSSNTRREHHSSAESFASAEDQVADLRDFDEFLETSPEIENLELYQMALKQLDIGIPYRTLRTEEVGCGSDAEFKCKLHCLRLALALMFRDAGVWAWFVDAGRQVLTDLLLYADKEPKEFLVAYEEMLSWASDPANWSTIENELSSKGVKVLTFYDVVLDYILLDAFEDLAAPPSSVLAVVRNRWLSDGFKETALTTAVWSVIKAKRRYLQYPHGFMAHFYSISEHLLPVLVWGFLGPSERLRDVCHTFQAEIVGFIKDLFSFQRSRYTTVDDLAADALHHARVRLTNITDKLRREEMNYD
;
A
#
# COMPACT_ATOMS: atom_id res chain seq x y z
N MET A 1 -15.96 15.22 18.24
CA MET A 1 -16.33 14.87 19.62
C MET A 1 -16.01 13.41 19.89
N GLU A 2 -16.51 12.46 19.09
CA GLU A 2 -16.26 11.01 19.27
C GLU A 2 -14.77 10.62 19.35
N ALA A 3 -13.90 11.21 18.52
CA ALA A 3 -12.45 10.95 18.57
C ALA A 3 -11.78 11.47 19.86
N LEU A 4 -12.29 12.58 20.43
CA LEU A 4 -11.79 13.14 21.69
C LEU A 4 -12.23 12.27 22.88
N GLU A 5 -13.49 11.83 22.87
CA GLU A 5 -14.05 10.90 23.87
C GLU A 5 -13.32 9.56 23.89
N THR A 6 -13.01 9.02 22.71
CA THR A 6 -12.21 7.79 22.57
C THR A 6 -10.80 7.98 23.16
N SER A 7 -10.20 9.15 22.96
CA SER A 7 -8.87 9.47 23.51
C SER A 7 -8.89 9.65 25.03
N ILE A 8 -9.94 10.26 25.58
CA ILE A 8 -10.16 10.40 27.03
C ILE A 8 -10.26 9.01 27.68
N ASN A 9 -11.04 8.09 27.11
CA ASN A 9 -11.18 6.72 27.62
C ASN A 9 -9.83 5.99 27.69
N TYR A 10 -8.97 6.14 26.67
CA TYR A 10 -7.63 5.53 26.70
C TYR A 10 -6.72 6.12 27.80
N TRP A 11 -6.85 7.42 28.10
CA TRP A 11 -6.08 8.06 29.17
C TRP A 11 -6.60 7.66 30.56
N GLU A 12 -7.91 7.47 30.72
CA GLU A 12 -8.51 6.95 31.95
C GLU A 12 -8.10 5.50 32.23
N ASP A 13 -8.10 4.65 31.20
CA ASP A 13 -7.65 3.26 31.29
C ASP A 13 -6.18 3.17 31.68
N ALA A 14 -5.34 4.05 31.11
CA ALA A 14 -3.93 4.15 31.49
C ALA A 14 -3.78 4.54 32.97
N LEU A 15 -4.49 5.57 33.45
CA LEU A 15 -4.46 6.00 34.84
C LEU A 15 -4.97 4.91 35.82
N ALA A 16 -6.01 4.17 35.41
CA ALA A 16 -6.56 3.06 36.18
C ALA A 16 -5.55 1.91 36.32
N ALA A 17 -4.82 1.59 35.25
CA ALA A 17 -3.78 0.55 35.27
C ALA A 17 -2.63 0.88 36.25
N PHE A 18 -2.18 2.14 36.28
CA PHE A 18 -1.13 2.58 37.20
C PHE A 18 -1.60 2.64 38.67
N SER A 19 -2.87 2.97 38.92
CA SER A 19 -3.45 2.97 40.27
C SER A 19 -3.80 1.58 40.81
N LEU A 20 -4.15 0.62 39.94
CA LEU A 20 -4.37 -0.79 40.28
C LEU A 20 -3.04 -1.53 40.56
N GLY A 21 -1.97 -1.19 39.84
CA GLY A 21 -0.61 -1.71 40.10
C GLY A 21 -0.12 -1.42 41.53
N ALA A 22 -0.57 -0.31 42.14
CA ALA A 22 -0.24 0.05 43.52
C ALA A 22 -1.00 -0.76 44.59
N ARG A 23 -2.05 -1.51 44.24
CA ARG A 23 -2.89 -2.28 45.19
C ARG A 23 -2.84 -3.81 44.99
N GLY A 24 -2.23 -4.30 43.92
CA GLY A 24 -2.32 -5.70 43.48
C GLY A 24 -1.07 -6.57 43.64
N GLY A 25 -0.10 -6.18 44.45
CA GLY A 25 1.11 -6.98 44.70
C GLY A 25 0.92 -7.97 45.85
N VAL A 26 0.87 -9.27 45.54
CA VAL A 26 1.12 -10.33 46.53
C VAL A 26 2.50 -10.06 47.15
N SER A 27 2.52 -9.90 48.48
CA SER A 27 3.67 -9.61 49.35
C SER A 27 3.88 -8.13 49.72
N GLY A 28 3.06 -7.65 50.67
CA GLY A 28 3.58 -7.17 51.97
C GLY A 28 4.49 -5.94 52.03
N THR A 29 4.61 -5.14 50.97
CA THR A 29 5.36 -3.87 51.03
C THR A 29 4.55 -2.79 50.33
N LEU A 30 4.25 -1.69 51.03
CA LEU A 30 3.73 -0.45 50.43
C LEU A 30 4.71 -0.01 49.34
N ALA A 31 4.45 -0.39 48.10
CA ALA A 31 5.22 0.07 46.95
C ALA A 31 4.91 1.55 46.77
N LEU A 32 5.81 2.39 47.27
CA LEU A 32 5.87 3.79 46.91
C LEU A 32 6.04 3.83 45.39
N THR A 33 5.06 4.38 44.67
CA THR A 33 5.23 4.75 43.27
C THR A 33 6.53 5.52 43.15
N SER A 34 7.38 5.17 42.19
CA SER A 34 8.60 5.94 41.95
C SER A 34 8.25 7.43 41.75
N PRO A 35 9.14 8.36 42.11
CA PRO A 35 8.88 9.79 41.89
C PRO A 35 8.53 10.10 40.43
N GLU A 36 9.11 9.34 39.49
CA GLU A 36 8.85 9.41 38.05
C GLU A 36 7.44 8.93 37.67
N GLU A 37 6.95 7.83 38.26
CA GLU A 37 5.58 7.36 38.05
C GLU A 37 4.53 8.31 38.64
N ALA A 38 4.84 8.95 39.77
CA ALA A 38 3.95 9.94 40.39
C ALA A 38 3.87 11.23 39.55
N GLU A 39 4.99 11.69 38.99
CA GLU A 39 5.03 12.81 38.05
C GLU A 39 4.24 12.50 36.77
N PHE A 40 4.43 11.31 36.20
CA PHE A 40 3.68 10.87 35.02
C PHE A 40 2.16 10.78 35.27
N CYS A 41 1.73 10.24 36.42
CA CYS A 41 0.32 10.20 36.79
C CYS A 41 -0.28 11.60 36.92
N ARG A 42 0.48 12.56 37.48
CA ARG A 42 0.05 13.95 37.61
C ARG A 42 -0.09 14.63 36.25
N GLU A 43 0.83 14.39 35.33
CA GLU A 43 0.77 14.94 33.96
C GLU A 43 -0.43 14.38 33.18
N ILE A 44 -0.74 13.08 33.33
CA ILE A 44 -1.94 12.48 32.72
C ILE A 44 -3.21 13.07 33.32
N GLN A 45 -3.27 13.29 34.64
CA GLN A 45 -4.42 13.92 35.29
C GLN A 45 -4.65 15.35 34.81
N GLU A 46 -3.58 16.12 34.64
CA GLU A 46 -3.65 17.48 34.10
C GLU A 46 -4.12 17.48 32.64
N LEU A 47 -3.63 16.55 31.82
CA LEU A 47 -4.09 16.37 30.44
C LEU A 47 -5.58 16.01 30.38
N LEU A 48 -6.03 15.10 31.23
CA LEU A 48 -7.43 14.66 31.33
C LEU A 48 -8.35 15.83 31.72
N GLN A 49 -7.94 16.65 32.69
CA GLN A 49 -8.67 17.84 33.11
C GLN A 49 -8.80 18.86 31.97
N ASN A 50 -7.72 19.07 31.22
CA ASN A 50 -7.74 19.95 30.04
C ASN A 50 -8.63 19.40 28.92
N ALA A 51 -8.64 18.08 28.73
CA ALA A 51 -9.49 17.42 27.73
C ALA A 51 -10.98 17.53 28.08
N TYR A 52 -11.35 17.35 29.36
CA TYR A 52 -12.72 17.56 29.83
C TYR A 52 -13.18 19.01 29.71
N LEU A 53 -12.30 19.96 30.04
CA LEU A 53 -12.60 21.38 29.90
C LEU A 53 -12.75 21.79 28.43
N LEU A 54 -11.96 21.19 27.53
CA LEU A 54 -12.11 21.36 26.09
C LEU A 54 -13.42 20.74 25.59
N GLN A 55 -13.81 19.57 26.10
CA GLN A 55 -15.08 18.93 25.77
C GLN A 55 -16.27 19.83 26.16
N GLU A 56 -16.28 20.35 27.39
CA GLU A 56 -17.33 21.26 27.88
C GLU A 56 -17.40 22.55 27.03
N ARG A 57 -16.24 23.14 26.69
CA ARG A 57 -16.19 24.32 25.80
C ARG A 57 -16.71 24.02 24.40
N CYS A 58 -16.41 22.85 23.86
CA CYS A 58 -16.92 22.41 22.57
C CYS A 58 -18.45 22.18 22.62
N GLU A 59 -18.97 21.57 23.68
CA GLU A 59 -20.42 21.36 23.87
C GLU A 59 -21.18 22.68 24.03
N LEU A 60 -20.60 23.65 24.75
CA LEU A 60 -21.13 25.01 24.84
C LEU A 60 -21.16 25.74 23.47
N LEU A 61 -20.17 25.47 22.62
CA LEU A 61 -20.15 25.93 21.22
C LEU A 61 -21.20 25.22 20.34
N PHE A 62 -21.75 24.07 20.75
CA PHE A 62 -22.88 23.43 20.04
C PHE A 62 -24.25 23.94 20.53
N LEU A 63 -24.33 24.44 21.77
CA LEU A 63 -25.54 25.01 22.36
C LEU A 63 -25.79 26.47 21.97
N ASP A 64 -24.75 27.22 21.63
CA ASP A 64 -24.89 28.61 21.17
C ASP A 64 -25.37 28.65 19.70
N GLN A 65 -26.61 29.12 19.50
CA GLN A 65 -27.25 29.32 18.18
C GLN A 65 -26.50 30.29 17.25
N ARG A 66 -25.40 30.91 17.72
CA ARG A 66 -24.51 31.78 16.92
C ARG A 66 -23.17 31.15 16.55
N SER A 67 -22.95 29.89 16.90
CA SER A 67 -21.69 29.19 16.66
C SER A 67 -21.43 28.95 15.16
N VAL A 68 -20.16 29.10 14.79
CA VAL A 68 -19.63 29.15 13.41
C VAL A 68 -19.93 27.88 12.61
N LEU A 69 -20.26 26.78 13.27
CA LEU A 69 -20.61 25.49 12.65
C LEU A 69 -21.95 25.49 11.91
N PHE A 70 -22.88 26.39 12.24
CA PHE A 70 -24.16 26.52 11.52
C PHE A 70 -24.14 27.54 10.37
N ARG A 71 -23.03 28.25 10.15
CA ARG A 71 -22.94 29.29 9.12
C ARG A 71 -22.41 28.82 7.76
N SER A 72 -22.01 27.56 7.61
CA SER A 72 -21.35 27.10 6.38
C SER A 72 -22.22 26.31 5.40
N GLU A 73 -23.54 26.17 5.62
CA GLU A 73 -24.43 25.47 4.66
C GLU A 73 -25.60 26.31 4.13
N SER A 74 -25.55 27.64 4.22
CA SER A 74 -26.59 28.49 3.62
C SER A 74 -25.99 29.76 3.02
N GLY A 75 -25.38 29.63 1.83
CA GLY A 75 -24.92 30.82 1.09
C GLY A 75 -23.92 30.58 -0.03
N ALA A 76 -24.14 29.62 -0.94
CA ALA A 76 -23.44 29.58 -2.22
C ALA A 76 -24.42 29.10 -3.31
N GLY A 77 -25.04 30.05 -4.01
CA GLY A 77 -25.92 29.74 -5.14
C GLY A 77 -26.90 30.83 -5.52
N SER A 78 -26.48 32.09 -5.64
CA SER A 78 -27.26 33.12 -6.35
C SER A 78 -26.49 33.59 -7.59
N GLY A 79 -26.86 33.02 -8.73
CA GLY A 79 -26.37 33.45 -10.04
C GLY A 79 -27.09 32.74 -11.18
N GLY A 80 -28.12 33.39 -11.74
CA GLY A 80 -28.45 33.27 -13.16
C GLY A 80 -29.66 32.43 -13.59
N ALA A 81 -30.78 33.13 -13.79
CA ALA A 81 -31.71 33.08 -14.93
C ALA A 81 -32.46 31.77 -15.33
N GLY A 82 -33.78 31.88 -15.48
CA GLY A 82 -34.57 31.02 -16.38
C GLY A 82 -36.04 30.85 -15.99
N ALA A 83 -36.95 31.29 -16.84
CA ALA A 83 -38.41 31.29 -16.70
C ALA A 83 -39.12 29.92 -16.80
N GLY A 84 -40.39 29.87 -16.37
CA GLY A 84 -41.40 28.87 -16.73
C GLY A 84 -41.98 28.15 -15.50
N ASP A 85 -43.13 28.56 -14.96
CA ASP A 85 -44.50 28.09 -15.32
C ASP A 85 -44.91 26.78 -14.62
N ALA A 86 -46.21 26.69 -14.34
CA ALA A 86 -46.96 25.66 -13.61
C ALA A 86 -46.85 25.72 -12.07
N GLY A 87 -47.93 25.59 -11.30
CA GLY A 87 -49.25 25.10 -11.63
C GLY A 87 -49.71 24.20 -10.48
N ASP A 88 -50.81 24.62 -9.86
CA ASP A 88 -51.79 23.81 -9.14
C ASP A 88 -51.41 23.07 -7.84
N GLY A 89 -52.36 23.10 -6.91
CA GLY A 89 -52.26 22.48 -5.61
C GLY A 89 -52.73 21.03 -5.60
N SER A 90 -52.35 20.32 -4.54
CA SER A 90 -53.32 19.60 -3.70
C SER A 90 -52.58 18.92 -2.55
N ASP A 91 -52.96 19.37 -1.36
CA ASP A 91 -52.94 18.67 -0.09
C ASP A 91 -53.21 17.15 -0.21
N ILE A 92 -52.53 16.34 0.62
CA ILE A 92 -53.12 15.48 1.68
C ILE A 92 -52.05 14.50 2.21
N GLY A 93 -51.62 14.78 3.45
CA GLY A 93 -51.69 13.83 4.57
C GLY A 93 -50.73 12.62 4.61
N GLY A 94 -49.83 12.61 5.60
CA GLY A 94 -49.12 11.36 5.93
C GLY A 94 -48.01 11.42 6.96
N ARG A 95 -48.29 11.94 8.15
CA ARG A 95 -47.43 11.99 9.35
C ARG A 95 -46.92 10.59 9.75
N ARG A 96 -45.60 10.41 9.99
CA ARG A 96 -44.97 9.46 10.96
C ARG A 96 -43.45 9.71 10.98
N SER A 97 -42.86 10.39 11.97
CA SER A 97 -42.58 9.96 13.35
C SER A 97 -41.69 8.70 13.45
N ARG A 98 -40.45 8.97 13.90
CA ARG A 98 -39.45 8.09 14.52
C ARG A 98 -40.04 6.94 15.34
N LEU A 99 -39.27 5.84 15.49
CA LEU A 99 -38.81 5.31 16.79
C LEU A 99 -37.87 4.10 16.61
N LEU A 100 -36.79 4.09 17.41
CA LEU A 100 -35.90 2.97 17.70
C LEU A 100 -36.65 1.84 18.42
N SER A 101 -36.20 0.59 18.30
CA SER A 101 -36.20 -0.35 19.44
C SER A 101 -35.24 -1.53 19.25
N THR A 102 -34.28 -1.61 20.17
CA THR A 102 -33.56 -2.81 20.62
C THR A 102 -34.48 -3.72 21.44
N HIS A 103 -34.42 -5.05 21.28
CA HIS A 103 -34.69 -6.00 22.38
C HIS A 103 -34.11 -7.40 22.09
N THR A 104 -33.54 -7.98 23.15
CA THR A 104 -32.98 -9.32 23.30
C THR A 104 -34.00 -10.32 23.89
N SER A 105 -33.73 -11.62 23.70
CA SER A 105 -34.31 -12.83 24.36
C SER A 105 -35.70 -13.26 23.85
N SER A 106 -36.04 -14.53 23.56
CA SER A 106 -35.71 -15.80 24.24
C SER A 106 -36.27 -17.06 23.51
N SER A 107 -35.60 -18.21 23.72
CA SER A 107 -36.09 -19.60 23.86
C SER A 107 -36.64 -20.46 22.69
N ASN A 108 -36.00 -21.65 22.58
CA ASN A 108 -36.53 -23.02 22.37
C ASN A 108 -36.47 -23.72 20.99
N THR A 109 -35.55 -24.70 20.94
CA THR A 109 -35.71 -26.11 20.52
C THR A 109 -35.96 -26.49 19.04
N ARG A 110 -34.91 -27.12 18.48
CA ARG A 110 -34.86 -28.53 18.01
C ARG A 110 -35.72 -28.90 16.76
N ARG A 111 -35.06 -29.06 15.60
CA ARG A 111 -34.95 -30.31 14.80
C ARG A 111 -34.75 -30.06 13.30
N GLU A 112 -33.66 -30.65 12.80
CA GLU A 112 -33.55 -31.51 11.61
C GLU A 112 -33.92 -30.95 10.23
N HIS A 113 -32.85 -30.60 9.50
CA HIS A 113 -32.55 -30.94 8.11
C HIS A 113 -33.67 -31.62 7.28
N HIS A 114 -34.31 -30.83 6.42
CA HIS A 114 -34.77 -31.30 5.12
C HIS A 114 -34.27 -30.29 4.08
N SER A 115 -33.18 -30.65 3.41
CA SER A 115 -32.70 -30.00 2.19
C SER A 115 -33.75 -30.23 1.11
N SER A 116 -34.60 -29.23 0.85
CA SER A 116 -35.62 -29.30 -0.20
C SER A 116 -34.96 -29.29 -1.58
N ALA A 117 -35.54 -30.06 -2.50
CA ALA A 117 -35.10 -30.23 -3.88
C ALA A 117 -35.08 -28.93 -4.71
N GLU A 118 -35.48 -27.79 -4.14
CA GLU A 118 -35.36 -26.46 -4.75
C GLU A 118 -33.91 -25.93 -4.77
N SER A 119 -32.99 -26.44 -3.94
CA SER A 119 -31.56 -26.09 -4.03
C SER A 119 -30.83 -26.75 -5.22
N PHE A 120 -31.45 -27.71 -5.90
CA PHE A 120 -30.90 -28.28 -7.14
C PHE A 120 -31.26 -27.44 -8.38
N ALA A 121 -32.38 -26.72 -8.35
CA ALA A 121 -32.84 -25.92 -9.49
C ALA A 121 -32.02 -24.63 -9.70
N SER A 122 -31.29 -24.16 -8.68
CA SER A 122 -30.40 -22.99 -8.80
C SER A 122 -28.96 -23.34 -9.23
N ALA A 123 -28.60 -24.63 -9.25
CA ALA A 123 -27.29 -25.10 -9.73
C ALA A 123 -27.32 -25.50 -11.22
N GLU A 124 -28.52 -25.65 -11.80
CA GLU A 124 -28.69 -25.94 -13.24
C GLU A 124 -28.58 -24.67 -14.11
N ASP A 125 -28.74 -23.49 -13.52
CA ASP A 125 -28.66 -22.17 -14.20
C ASP A 125 -27.31 -21.45 -13.96
N GLN A 126 -26.36 -22.12 -13.29
CA GLN A 126 -24.97 -21.67 -13.10
C GLN A 126 -23.96 -22.63 -13.75
N VAL A 127 -24.36 -23.29 -14.83
CA VAL A 127 -23.37 -23.82 -15.77
C VAL A 127 -22.74 -22.58 -16.40
N ALA A 128 -21.51 -22.24 -15.98
CA ALA A 128 -20.72 -21.19 -16.60
C ALA A 128 -20.81 -21.38 -18.12
N ASP A 129 -21.38 -20.39 -18.79
CA ASP A 129 -21.67 -20.47 -20.21
C ASP A 129 -20.33 -20.56 -20.94
N LEU A 130 -20.07 -21.69 -21.61
CA LEU A 130 -18.88 -21.85 -22.46
C LEU A 130 -18.86 -20.81 -23.59
N ARG A 131 -19.99 -20.13 -23.85
CA ARG A 131 -20.09 -19.01 -24.78
C ARG A 131 -19.42 -17.73 -24.27
N ASP A 132 -19.28 -17.53 -22.96
CA ASP A 132 -18.50 -16.40 -22.40
C ASP A 132 -16.98 -16.62 -22.63
N PHE A 133 -16.54 -17.89 -22.73
CA PHE A 133 -15.19 -18.26 -23.14
C PHE A 133 -14.97 -18.07 -24.64
N ASP A 134 -15.98 -18.38 -25.47
CA ASP A 134 -15.93 -18.11 -26.91
C ASP A 134 -15.99 -16.60 -27.22
N GLU A 135 -16.75 -15.80 -26.46
CA GLU A 135 -16.82 -14.34 -26.68
C GLU A 135 -15.47 -13.63 -26.42
N PHE A 136 -14.63 -14.17 -25.53
CA PHE A 136 -13.26 -13.71 -25.29
C PHE A 136 -12.27 -14.12 -26.41
N LEU A 137 -12.49 -15.26 -27.06
CA LEU A 137 -11.71 -15.70 -28.22
C LEU A 137 -12.16 -14.97 -29.50
N GLU A 138 -13.45 -14.66 -29.63
CA GLU A 138 -14.03 -13.97 -30.78
C GLU A 138 -13.66 -12.47 -30.85
N THR A 139 -13.19 -11.86 -29.75
CA THR A 139 -12.86 -10.43 -29.74
C THR A 139 -11.51 -10.07 -30.35
N SER A 140 -10.64 -11.03 -30.71
CA SER A 140 -9.39 -10.73 -31.43
C SER A 140 -8.79 -11.95 -32.14
N PRO A 141 -8.82 -12.03 -33.49
CA PRO A 141 -8.06 -13.03 -34.26
C PRO A 141 -6.52 -12.92 -34.06
N GLU A 142 -6.05 -11.94 -33.30
CA GLU A 142 -4.66 -11.80 -32.86
C GLU A 142 -4.31 -12.75 -31.68
N ILE A 143 -5.29 -13.14 -30.84
CA ILE A 143 -5.09 -14.05 -29.70
C ILE A 143 -4.83 -15.49 -30.17
N GLU A 144 -5.35 -15.87 -31.35
CA GLU A 144 -5.09 -17.17 -31.97
C GLU A 144 -3.60 -17.39 -32.28
N ASN A 145 -2.83 -16.32 -32.49
CA ASN A 145 -1.39 -16.38 -32.77
C ASN A 145 -0.52 -16.34 -31.50
N LEU A 146 -1.12 -16.23 -30.30
CA LEU A 146 -0.40 -16.16 -29.02
C LEU A 146 -0.33 -17.53 -28.35
N GLU A 147 0.48 -18.44 -28.91
CA GLU A 147 0.60 -19.83 -28.45
C GLU A 147 0.94 -19.93 -26.95
N LEU A 148 1.89 -19.11 -26.47
CA LEU A 148 2.26 -19.09 -25.05
C LEU A 148 1.10 -18.68 -24.16
N TYR A 149 0.31 -17.68 -24.57
CA TYR A 149 -0.87 -17.24 -23.82
C TYR A 149 -1.96 -18.32 -23.79
N GLN A 150 -2.18 -19.03 -24.90
CA GLN A 150 -3.12 -20.16 -24.94
C GLN A 150 -2.68 -21.32 -24.02
N MET A 151 -1.38 -21.59 -23.92
CA MET A 151 -0.87 -22.55 -22.96
C MET A 151 -1.16 -22.10 -21.52
N ALA A 152 -1.04 -20.81 -21.22
CA ALA A 152 -1.37 -20.27 -19.91
C ALA A 152 -2.88 -20.32 -19.60
N LEU A 153 -3.75 -20.14 -20.60
CA LEU A 153 -5.20 -20.33 -20.43
C LEU A 153 -5.53 -21.75 -20.00
N LYS A 154 -4.89 -22.77 -20.58
CA LYS A 154 -5.05 -24.17 -20.14
C LYS A 154 -4.53 -24.40 -18.72
N GLN A 155 -3.50 -23.66 -18.31
CA GLN A 155 -2.96 -23.72 -16.95
C GLN A 155 -3.88 -23.02 -15.93
N LEU A 156 -4.74 -22.09 -16.37
CA LEU A 156 -5.69 -21.39 -15.51
C LEU A 156 -6.68 -22.36 -14.84
N ASP A 157 -7.08 -23.43 -15.55
CA ASP A 157 -7.98 -24.48 -15.03
C ASP A 157 -7.40 -25.22 -13.82
N ILE A 158 -6.07 -25.34 -13.76
CA ILE A 158 -5.33 -25.96 -12.65
C ILE A 158 -5.14 -24.95 -11.51
N GLY A 159 -5.18 -23.65 -11.83
CA GLY A 159 -4.95 -22.54 -10.93
C GLY A 159 -3.53 -21.99 -11.06
N ILE A 160 -3.45 -20.66 -11.15
CA ILE A 160 -2.18 -19.93 -11.20
C ILE A 160 -2.03 -19.17 -9.87
N PRO A 161 -0.96 -19.42 -9.09
CA PRO A 161 -0.76 -18.73 -7.82
C PRO A 161 -0.43 -17.25 -8.06
N TYR A 162 -1.03 -16.38 -7.26
CA TYR A 162 -0.76 -14.94 -7.25
C TYR A 162 -0.76 -14.44 -5.80
N ARG A 163 -0.14 -13.28 -5.58
CA ARG A 163 -0.10 -12.62 -4.28
C ARG A 163 -1.28 -11.65 -4.16
N THR A 164 -1.30 -10.64 -5.02
CA THR A 164 -2.35 -9.62 -5.12
C THR A 164 -2.81 -9.54 -6.57
N LEU A 165 -4.11 -9.31 -6.80
CA LEU A 165 -4.63 -9.05 -8.15
C LEU A 165 -4.34 -7.60 -8.50
N ARG A 166 -3.40 -7.40 -9.43
CA ARG A 166 -2.97 -6.08 -9.93
C ARG A 166 -3.61 -5.76 -11.28
N THR A 167 -4.82 -6.28 -11.52
CA THR A 167 -5.48 -6.30 -12.84
C THR A 167 -5.65 -4.89 -13.41
N GLU A 168 -6.11 -3.94 -12.60
CA GLU A 168 -6.32 -2.55 -13.02
C GLU A 168 -4.98 -1.81 -13.16
N GLU A 169 -4.04 -2.04 -12.25
CA GLU A 169 -2.75 -1.35 -12.23
C GLU A 169 -1.88 -1.70 -13.43
N VAL A 170 -1.95 -2.93 -13.93
CA VAL A 170 -1.23 -3.39 -15.12
C VAL A 170 -2.04 -3.26 -16.42
N GLY A 171 -3.31 -2.87 -16.33
CA GLY A 171 -4.18 -2.61 -17.48
C GLY A 171 -4.68 -3.88 -18.19
N CYS A 172 -4.89 -4.97 -17.45
CA CYS A 172 -5.54 -6.17 -17.96
C CYS A 172 -7.07 -5.99 -18.00
N GLY A 173 -7.74 -6.59 -18.97
CA GLY A 173 -9.20 -6.56 -19.09
C GLY A 173 -9.93 -7.48 -18.11
N SER A 174 -9.24 -8.48 -17.54
CA SER A 174 -9.81 -9.39 -16.54
C SER A 174 -8.75 -10.00 -15.62
N ASP A 175 -9.19 -10.52 -14.47
CA ASP A 175 -8.33 -11.26 -13.54
C ASP A 175 -7.76 -12.55 -14.15
N ALA A 176 -8.50 -13.17 -15.07
CA ALA A 176 -8.06 -14.34 -15.82
C ALA A 176 -6.89 -13.99 -16.73
N GLU A 177 -7.01 -12.88 -17.47
CA GLU A 177 -5.96 -12.35 -18.33
C GLU A 177 -4.70 -12.02 -17.53
N PHE A 178 -4.85 -11.32 -16.40
CA PHE A 178 -3.74 -11.02 -15.50
C PHE A 178 -2.99 -12.28 -15.07
N LYS A 179 -3.70 -13.30 -14.58
CA LYS A 179 -3.10 -14.56 -14.13
C LYS A 179 -2.36 -15.28 -15.25
N CYS A 180 -2.96 -15.35 -16.44
CA CYS A 180 -2.34 -16.01 -17.59
C CYS A 180 -1.07 -15.27 -18.04
N LYS A 181 -1.12 -13.94 -18.15
CA LYS A 181 0.05 -13.11 -18.48
C LYS A 181 1.14 -13.22 -17.42
N LEU A 182 0.79 -13.22 -16.14
CA LEU A 182 1.71 -13.42 -15.04
C LEU A 182 2.44 -14.76 -15.15
N HIS A 183 1.73 -15.85 -15.47
CA HIS A 183 2.35 -17.15 -15.68
C HIS A 183 3.36 -17.13 -16.84
N CYS A 184 2.99 -16.55 -17.98
CA CYS A 184 3.87 -16.41 -19.14
C CYS A 184 5.13 -15.59 -18.79
N LEU A 185 4.95 -14.47 -18.07
CA LEU A 185 6.05 -13.59 -17.66
C LEU A 185 7.01 -14.29 -16.71
N ARG A 186 6.52 -15.10 -15.77
CA ARG A 186 7.39 -15.91 -14.90
C ARG A 186 8.28 -16.86 -15.71
N LEU A 187 7.73 -17.52 -16.73
CA LEU A 187 8.49 -18.40 -17.61
C LEU A 187 9.55 -17.62 -18.40
N ALA A 188 9.16 -16.49 -18.99
CA ALA A 188 10.05 -15.64 -19.78
C ALA A 188 11.19 -15.04 -18.94
N LEU A 189 10.89 -14.51 -17.76
CA LEU A 189 11.91 -13.96 -16.85
C LEU A 189 12.83 -15.06 -16.33
N ALA A 190 12.30 -16.26 -16.02
CA ALA A 190 13.13 -17.39 -15.62
C ALA A 190 14.09 -17.84 -16.74
N LEU A 191 13.65 -17.79 -18.00
CA LEU A 191 14.53 -18.03 -19.15
C LEU A 191 15.59 -16.93 -19.28
N MET A 192 15.18 -15.67 -19.20
CA MET A 192 16.04 -14.49 -19.32
C MET A 192 17.19 -14.50 -18.30
N PHE A 193 16.90 -14.83 -17.03
CA PHE A 193 17.89 -14.85 -15.96
C PHE A 193 18.79 -16.09 -15.92
N ARG A 194 18.60 -17.06 -16.84
CA ARG A 194 19.60 -18.12 -17.05
C ARG A 194 20.88 -17.59 -17.70
N ASP A 195 20.79 -16.48 -18.44
CA ASP A 195 21.96 -15.79 -18.97
C ASP A 195 22.61 -14.95 -17.86
N ALA A 196 23.81 -15.37 -17.45
CA ALA A 196 24.60 -14.68 -16.44
C ALA A 196 24.92 -13.22 -16.82
N GLY A 197 25.04 -12.90 -18.11
CA GLY A 197 25.25 -11.54 -18.58
C GLY A 197 24.03 -10.66 -18.38
N VAL A 198 22.83 -11.19 -18.60
CA VAL A 198 21.58 -10.47 -18.34
C VAL A 198 21.37 -10.28 -16.85
N TRP A 199 21.63 -11.31 -16.03
CA TRP A 199 21.59 -11.20 -14.57
C TRP A 199 22.51 -10.10 -14.04
N ALA A 200 23.79 -10.11 -14.44
CA ALA A 200 24.76 -9.09 -14.04
C ALA A 200 24.33 -7.69 -14.47
N TRP A 201 23.81 -7.55 -15.70
CA TRP A 201 23.31 -6.26 -16.18
C TRP A 201 22.15 -5.73 -15.34
N PHE A 202 21.19 -6.56 -14.91
CA PHE A 202 20.08 -6.12 -14.06
C PHE A 202 20.56 -5.68 -12.68
N VAL A 203 21.50 -6.41 -12.10
CA VAL A 203 22.15 -6.04 -10.83
C VAL A 203 22.84 -4.68 -10.96
N ASP A 204 23.64 -4.50 -12.00
CA ASP A 204 24.38 -3.26 -12.23
C ASP A 204 23.44 -2.08 -12.53
N ALA A 205 22.39 -2.31 -13.32
CA ALA A 205 21.38 -1.30 -13.65
C ALA A 205 20.61 -0.83 -12.42
N GLY A 206 20.16 -1.75 -11.57
CA GLY A 206 19.48 -1.43 -10.31
C GLY A 206 20.39 -0.63 -9.38
N ARG A 207 21.65 -1.08 -9.20
CA ARG A 207 22.64 -0.37 -8.39
C ARG A 207 22.91 1.04 -8.91
N GLN A 208 23.08 1.21 -10.22
CA GLN A 208 23.35 2.50 -10.85
C GLN A 208 22.20 3.48 -10.65
N VAL A 209 20.96 3.08 -10.98
CA VAL A 209 19.79 3.97 -10.86
C VAL A 209 19.57 4.44 -9.42
N LEU A 210 19.71 3.54 -8.45
CA LEU A 210 19.52 3.87 -7.05
C LEU A 210 20.66 4.75 -6.52
N THR A 211 21.89 4.52 -6.97
CA THR A 211 23.05 5.37 -6.64
C THR A 211 22.88 6.77 -7.21
N ASP A 212 22.51 6.90 -8.47
CA ASP A 212 22.30 8.19 -9.12
C ASP A 212 21.16 8.96 -8.45
N LEU A 213 20.09 8.27 -8.05
CA LEU A 213 18.99 8.88 -7.29
C LEU A 213 19.45 9.41 -5.92
N LEU A 214 20.32 8.67 -5.21
CA LEU A 214 20.89 9.14 -3.94
C LEU A 214 21.79 10.36 -4.14
N LEU A 215 22.66 10.33 -5.15
CA LEU A 215 23.56 11.43 -5.48
C LEU A 215 22.77 12.69 -5.88
N TYR A 216 21.72 12.53 -6.69
CA TYR A 216 20.83 13.63 -7.07
C TYR A 216 20.11 14.26 -5.86
N ALA A 217 19.91 13.50 -4.79
CA ALA A 217 19.34 13.98 -3.53
C ALA A 217 20.40 14.46 -2.51
N ASP A 218 21.63 14.70 -2.96
CA ASP A 218 22.79 15.10 -2.14
C ASP A 218 23.08 14.12 -0.98
N LYS A 219 22.85 12.82 -1.17
CA LYS A 219 23.16 11.76 -0.20
C LYS A 219 24.37 10.94 -0.62
N GLU A 220 25.21 10.60 0.36
CA GLU A 220 26.36 9.73 0.14
C GLU A 220 25.93 8.27 -0.08
N PRO A 221 26.28 7.63 -1.21
CA PRO A 221 25.78 6.30 -1.55
C PRO A 221 26.62 5.16 -0.94
N LYS A 222 27.72 5.46 -0.23
CA LYS A 222 28.70 4.47 0.22
C LYS A 222 28.09 3.35 1.06
N GLU A 223 27.34 3.71 2.10
CA GLU A 223 26.70 2.72 2.99
C GLU A 223 25.60 1.93 2.25
N PHE A 224 24.87 2.60 1.35
CA PHE A 224 23.92 1.93 0.46
C PHE A 224 24.60 0.87 -0.42
N LEU A 225 25.74 1.20 -1.05
CA LEU A 225 26.48 0.28 -1.91
C LEU A 225 26.97 -0.96 -1.13
N VAL A 226 27.47 -0.76 0.10
CA VAL A 226 27.87 -1.87 0.97
C VAL A 226 26.68 -2.78 1.28
N ALA A 227 25.54 -2.21 1.69
CA ALA A 227 24.34 -2.96 1.99
C ALA A 227 23.78 -3.70 0.76
N TYR A 228 23.87 -3.09 -0.42
CA TYR A 228 23.42 -3.67 -1.69
C TYR A 228 24.25 -4.91 -2.07
N GLU A 229 25.58 -4.81 -2.02
CA GLU A 229 26.48 -5.94 -2.32
C GLU A 229 26.37 -7.05 -1.27
N GLU A 230 26.20 -6.70 0.02
CA GLU A 230 25.98 -7.68 1.09
C GLU A 230 24.69 -8.48 0.85
N MET A 231 23.59 -7.80 0.51
CA MET A 231 22.32 -8.47 0.20
C MET A 231 22.45 -9.41 -1.01
N LEU A 232 23.13 -8.97 -2.07
CA LEU A 232 23.34 -9.79 -3.27
C LEU A 232 24.21 -11.01 -2.99
N SER A 233 25.33 -10.82 -2.28
CA SER A 233 26.20 -11.92 -1.89
C SER A 233 25.45 -12.93 -1.03
N TRP A 234 24.62 -12.46 -0.10
CA TRP A 234 23.85 -13.33 0.79
C TRP A 234 22.72 -14.07 0.05
N ALA A 235 21.98 -13.37 -0.81
CA ALA A 235 20.87 -13.94 -1.58
C ALA A 235 21.33 -14.93 -2.67
N SER A 236 22.57 -14.80 -3.14
CA SER A 236 23.16 -15.69 -4.15
C SER A 236 23.63 -17.03 -3.56
N ASP A 237 23.75 -17.15 -2.24
CA ASP A 237 24.17 -18.40 -1.59
C ASP A 237 23.01 -19.41 -1.54
N PRO A 238 23.16 -20.61 -2.16
CA PRO A 238 22.19 -21.69 -2.10
C PRO A 238 21.74 -22.07 -0.68
N ALA A 239 22.60 -21.92 0.32
CA ALA A 239 22.30 -22.26 1.70
C ALA A 239 21.20 -21.37 2.32
N ASN A 240 21.03 -20.15 1.81
CA ASN A 240 20.08 -19.18 2.35
C ASN A 240 18.69 -19.27 1.72
N TRP A 241 18.53 -19.98 0.60
CA TRP A 241 17.27 -20.03 -0.16
C TRP A 241 16.08 -20.56 0.64
N SER A 242 16.27 -21.53 1.53
CA SER A 242 15.19 -22.02 2.40
C SER A 242 14.68 -20.94 3.36
N THR A 243 15.58 -20.07 3.83
CA THR A 243 15.23 -18.95 4.72
C THR A 243 14.48 -17.87 3.93
N ILE A 244 14.98 -17.54 2.74
CA ILE A 244 14.35 -16.60 1.81
C ILE A 244 12.92 -17.03 1.48
N GLU A 245 12.74 -18.30 1.13
CA GLU A 245 11.44 -18.87 0.77
C GLU A 245 10.45 -18.80 1.93
N ASN A 246 10.86 -19.21 3.14
CA ASN A 246 10.01 -19.15 4.33
C ASN A 246 9.60 -17.71 4.67
N GLU A 247 10.55 -16.77 4.63
CA GLU A 247 10.27 -15.36 4.89
C GLU A 247 9.29 -14.78 3.89
N LEU A 248 9.57 -14.91 2.59
CA LEU A 248 8.74 -14.30 1.55
C LEU A 248 7.37 -14.97 1.44
N SER A 249 7.29 -16.29 1.67
CA SER A 249 6.02 -17.02 1.75
C SER A 249 5.14 -16.50 2.90
N SER A 250 5.73 -16.18 4.05
CA SER A 250 5.01 -15.57 5.18
C SER A 250 4.45 -14.18 4.86
N LYS A 251 5.01 -13.50 3.84
CA LYS A 251 4.56 -12.20 3.32
C LYS A 251 3.61 -12.32 2.12
N GLY A 252 3.18 -13.54 1.80
CA GLY A 252 2.22 -13.82 0.73
C GLY A 252 2.83 -14.03 -0.65
N VAL A 253 4.16 -13.96 -0.80
CA VAL A 253 4.84 -14.26 -2.06
C VAL A 253 4.76 -15.77 -2.30
N LYS A 254 3.99 -16.19 -3.31
CA LYS A 254 3.71 -17.62 -3.58
C LYS A 254 4.77 -18.28 -4.44
N VAL A 255 5.45 -17.52 -5.29
CA VAL A 255 6.48 -18.00 -6.21
C VAL A 255 7.63 -17.01 -6.17
N LEU A 256 8.86 -17.50 -6.04
CA LEU A 256 10.04 -16.64 -5.94
C LEU A 256 10.60 -16.33 -7.33
N THR A 257 9.98 -15.38 -8.03
CA THR A 257 10.50 -14.85 -9.29
C THR A 257 10.90 -13.39 -9.16
N PHE A 258 11.65 -12.88 -10.13
CA PHE A 258 11.98 -11.46 -10.20
C PHE A 258 10.73 -10.57 -10.20
N TYR A 259 9.68 -10.97 -10.92
CA TYR A 259 8.42 -10.24 -10.90
C TYR A 259 7.81 -10.24 -9.49
N ASP A 260 7.64 -11.42 -8.90
CA ASP A 260 6.93 -11.56 -7.63
C ASP A 260 7.63 -10.86 -6.46
N VAL A 261 8.97 -10.92 -6.43
CA VAL A 261 9.76 -10.35 -5.33
C VAL A 261 10.10 -8.89 -5.59
N VAL A 262 10.69 -8.57 -6.74
CA VAL A 262 11.23 -7.22 -6.99
C VAL A 262 10.15 -6.29 -7.51
N LEU A 263 9.38 -6.70 -8.51
CA LEU A 263 8.40 -5.81 -9.15
C LEU A 263 7.13 -5.68 -8.31
N ASP A 264 6.51 -6.79 -7.91
CA ASP A 264 5.26 -6.79 -7.14
C ASP A 264 5.49 -6.49 -5.66
N TYR A 265 6.19 -7.38 -4.94
CA TYR A 265 6.33 -7.25 -3.49
C TYR A 265 7.17 -6.03 -3.03
N ILE A 266 8.22 -5.65 -3.75
CA ILE A 266 9.08 -4.52 -3.33
C ILE A 266 8.60 -3.22 -3.98
N LEU A 267 8.58 -3.13 -5.31
CA LEU A 267 8.40 -1.84 -5.99
C LEU A 267 6.94 -1.38 -6.02
N LEU A 268 6.00 -2.22 -6.45
CA LEU A 268 4.58 -1.83 -6.51
C LEU A 268 4.02 -1.53 -5.12
N ASP A 269 4.28 -2.38 -4.13
CA ASP A 269 3.88 -2.12 -2.74
C ASP A 269 4.49 -0.81 -2.21
N ALA A 270 5.78 -0.55 -2.45
CA ALA A 270 6.41 0.70 -2.00
C ALA A 270 5.77 1.94 -2.64
N PHE A 271 5.41 1.87 -3.92
CA PHE A 271 4.73 2.99 -4.59
C PHE A 271 3.30 3.19 -4.10
N GLU A 272 2.58 2.11 -3.77
CA GLU A 272 1.25 2.17 -3.15
C GLU A 272 1.32 2.81 -1.75
N ASP A 273 2.26 2.37 -0.92
CA ASP A 273 2.52 2.95 0.40
C ASP A 273 2.89 4.43 0.33
N LEU A 274 3.65 4.84 -0.68
CA LEU A 274 4.02 6.24 -0.92
C LEU A 274 2.86 7.11 -1.44
N ALA A 275 1.92 6.52 -2.18
CA ALA A 275 0.74 7.21 -2.67
C ALA A 275 -0.30 7.47 -1.55
N ALA A 276 -0.29 6.65 -0.50
CA ALA A 276 -1.19 6.75 0.65
C ALA A 276 -0.43 6.95 1.99
N PRO A 277 0.30 8.07 2.16
CA PRO A 277 1.11 8.28 3.36
C PRO A 277 0.24 8.49 4.62
N PRO A 278 0.71 8.10 5.82
CA PRO A 278 -0.01 8.30 7.06
C PRO A 278 -0.34 9.77 7.35
N SER A 279 -1.48 10.04 8.00
CA SER A 279 -1.92 11.40 8.35
C SER A 279 -0.89 12.20 9.16
N SER A 280 -0.10 11.53 10.01
CA SER A 280 0.98 12.14 10.79
C SER A 280 2.11 12.67 9.90
N VAL A 281 2.48 11.92 8.86
CA VAL A 281 3.47 12.33 7.85
C VAL A 281 2.95 13.52 7.05
N LEU A 282 1.69 13.46 6.60
CA LEU A 282 1.05 14.55 5.87
C LEU A 282 0.96 15.85 6.70
N ALA A 283 0.70 15.74 8.00
CA ALA A 283 0.60 16.90 8.89
C ALA A 283 1.94 17.66 8.98
N VAL A 284 3.08 16.94 9.06
CA VAL A 284 4.41 17.56 9.11
C VAL A 284 4.76 18.21 7.78
N VAL A 285 4.55 17.49 6.68
CA VAL A 285 4.88 17.96 5.32
C VAL A 285 4.08 19.20 4.93
N ARG A 286 2.77 19.21 5.22
CA ARG A 286 1.86 20.31 4.88
C ARG A 286 1.96 21.50 5.83
N ASN A 287 2.74 21.40 6.90
CA ASN A 287 2.90 22.49 7.85
C ASN A 287 3.80 23.59 7.29
N ARG A 288 3.18 24.72 6.90
CA ARG A 288 3.88 25.89 6.33
C ARG A 288 4.81 26.62 7.32
N TRP A 289 4.73 26.32 8.62
CA TRP A 289 5.51 26.99 9.67
C TRP A 289 6.81 26.26 9.97
N LEU A 290 6.96 25.02 9.47
CA LEU A 290 8.18 24.22 9.65
C LEU A 290 9.14 24.49 8.49
N SER A 291 10.42 24.59 8.81
CA SER A 291 11.48 24.67 7.80
C SER A 291 11.61 23.33 7.07
N ASP A 292 12.08 23.39 5.83
CA ASP A 292 12.18 22.18 5.00
C ASP A 292 13.23 21.20 5.55
N GLY A 293 14.35 21.70 6.08
CA GLY A 293 15.32 20.84 6.78
C GLY A 293 14.74 20.15 8.03
N PHE A 294 13.82 20.80 8.75
CA PHE A 294 13.11 20.16 9.86
C PHE A 294 12.15 19.07 9.35
N LYS A 295 11.39 19.34 8.29
CA LYS A 295 10.49 18.34 7.68
C LYS A 295 11.27 17.13 7.19
N GLU A 296 12.39 17.33 6.52
CA GLU A 296 13.25 16.25 6.03
C GLU A 296 13.79 15.39 7.18
N THR A 297 14.26 16.03 8.26
CA THR A 297 14.76 15.34 9.45
C THR A 297 13.65 14.56 10.15
N ALA A 298 12.46 15.13 10.25
CA ALA A 298 11.30 14.48 10.83
C ALA A 298 10.85 13.26 10.01
N LEU A 299 10.81 13.37 8.69
CA LEU A 299 10.50 12.26 7.78
C LEU A 299 11.54 11.16 7.86
N THR A 300 12.82 11.52 7.81
CA THR A 300 13.92 10.56 7.97
C THR A 300 13.79 9.81 9.30
N THR A 301 13.53 10.51 10.39
CA THR A 301 13.35 9.90 11.72
C THR A 301 12.13 8.99 11.78
N ALA A 302 11.02 9.38 11.12
CA ALA A 302 9.83 8.55 11.04
C ALA A 302 10.08 7.24 10.27
N VAL A 303 10.75 7.32 9.12
CA VAL A 303 11.14 6.15 8.32
C VAL A 303 12.05 5.23 9.14
N TRP A 304 13.07 5.77 9.79
CA TRP A 304 13.98 5.03 10.65
C TRP A 304 13.25 4.33 11.80
N SER A 305 12.30 5.00 12.44
CA SER A 305 11.49 4.42 13.51
C SER A 305 10.68 3.21 13.02
N VAL A 306 10.06 3.32 11.85
CA VAL A 306 9.29 2.23 11.23
C VAL A 306 10.19 1.05 10.87
N ILE A 307 11.34 1.30 10.23
CA ILE A 307 12.27 0.22 9.86
C ILE A 307 12.80 -0.48 11.11
N LYS A 308 13.23 0.30 12.12
CA LYS A 308 13.70 -0.25 13.39
C LYS A 308 12.63 -1.07 14.11
N ALA A 309 11.37 -0.64 14.07
CA ALA A 309 10.24 -1.41 14.59
C ALA A 309 10.05 -2.70 13.81
N LYS A 310 9.98 -2.65 12.46
CA LYS A 310 9.85 -3.86 11.61
C LYS A 310 10.98 -4.85 11.84
N ARG A 311 12.22 -4.38 11.97
CA ARG A 311 13.42 -5.21 12.23
C ARG A 311 13.33 -5.98 13.56
N ARG A 312 12.72 -5.42 14.60
CA ARG A 312 12.52 -6.09 15.91
C ARG A 312 11.54 -7.27 15.85
N TYR A 313 10.60 -7.25 14.92
CA TYR A 313 9.59 -8.29 14.75
C TYR A 313 9.95 -9.29 13.64
N LEU A 314 11.18 -9.25 13.10
CA LEU A 314 11.63 -10.23 12.12
C LEU A 314 11.81 -11.59 12.79
N GLN A 315 11.26 -12.62 12.14
CA GLN A 315 11.47 -14.01 12.53
C GLN A 315 12.94 -14.41 12.38
N TYR A 316 13.62 -13.89 11.36
CA TYR A 316 15.02 -14.14 11.07
C TYR A 316 15.81 -12.82 11.15
N PRO A 317 16.59 -12.60 12.23
CA PRO A 317 17.32 -11.34 12.44
C PRO A 317 18.39 -11.03 11.37
N HIS A 318 18.90 -12.06 10.69
CA HIS A 318 19.86 -11.98 9.59
C HIS A 318 19.26 -12.56 8.29
N GLY A 319 17.96 -12.36 8.14
CA GLY A 319 17.16 -12.84 7.03
C GLY A 319 17.19 -11.94 5.80
N PHE A 320 16.44 -12.34 4.77
CA PHE A 320 16.27 -11.54 3.55
C PHE A 320 15.76 -10.13 3.88
N MET A 321 14.74 -10.06 4.74
CA MET A 321 14.16 -8.78 5.15
C MET A 321 15.12 -7.92 5.95
N ALA A 322 16.04 -8.53 6.71
CA ALA A 322 17.03 -7.77 7.47
C ALA A 322 18.00 -7.03 6.53
N HIS A 323 18.49 -7.71 5.49
CA HIS A 323 19.32 -7.12 4.44
C HIS A 323 18.55 -6.08 3.61
N PHE A 324 17.31 -6.39 3.22
CA PHE A 324 16.44 -5.44 2.52
C PHE A 324 16.20 -4.17 3.35
N TYR A 325 16.03 -4.28 4.66
CA TYR A 325 15.89 -3.12 5.55
C TYR A 325 17.19 -2.30 5.68
N SER A 326 18.37 -2.92 5.61
CA SER A 326 19.63 -2.15 5.55
C SER A 326 19.70 -1.27 4.31
N ILE A 327 19.27 -1.79 3.15
CA ILE A 327 19.16 -0.98 1.93
C ILE A 327 18.10 0.12 2.09
N SER A 328 16.94 -0.25 2.63
CA SER A 328 15.80 0.65 2.81
C SER A 328 16.10 1.83 3.73
N GLU A 329 16.97 1.66 4.74
CA GLU A 329 17.40 2.72 5.66
C GLU A 329 18.06 3.92 4.94
N HIS A 330 18.65 3.68 3.78
CA HIS A 330 19.28 4.71 2.95
C HIS A 330 18.35 5.24 1.86
N LEU A 331 17.58 4.37 1.21
CA LEU A 331 16.74 4.74 0.07
C LEU A 331 15.41 5.38 0.46
N LEU A 332 14.70 4.81 1.45
CA LEU A 332 13.35 5.26 1.78
C LEU A 332 13.28 6.72 2.25
N PRO A 333 14.23 7.25 3.05
CA PRO A 333 14.22 8.68 3.39
C PRO A 333 14.27 9.58 2.14
N VAL A 334 15.09 9.22 1.15
CA VAL A 334 15.21 9.97 -0.11
C VAL A 334 13.93 9.86 -0.93
N LEU A 335 13.35 8.67 -1.05
CA LEU A 335 12.09 8.47 -1.79
C LEU A 335 10.93 9.22 -1.12
N VAL A 336 10.76 9.07 0.20
CA VAL A 336 9.69 9.77 0.95
C VAL A 336 9.87 11.28 0.85
N TRP A 337 11.10 11.79 0.98
CA TRP A 337 11.39 13.21 0.78
C TRP A 337 11.17 13.66 -0.66
N GLY A 338 11.49 12.83 -1.65
CA GLY A 338 11.26 13.13 -3.05
C GLY A 338 9.78 13.22 -3.39
N PHE A 339 8.98 12.24 -2.98
CA PHE A 339 7.54 12.23 -3.29
C PHE A 339 6.74 13.25 -2.48
N LEU A 340 7.05 13.43 -1.19
CA LEU A 340 6.25 14.25 -0.28
C LEU A 340 6.85 15.63 -0.02
N GLY A 341 8.15 15.81 -0.26
CA GLY A 341 8.85 17.04 0.04
C GLY A 341 8.42 18.23 -0.84
N PRO A 342 8.80 19.45 -0.44
CA PRO A 342 8.46 20.67 -1.16
C PRO A 342 9.32 20.89 -2.41
N SER A 343 10.43 20.15 -2.56
CA SER A 343 11.35 20.29 -3.68
C SER A 343 10.74 19.75 -4.97
N GLU A 344 10.35 20.64 -5.88
CA GLU A 344 9.75 20.26 -7.16
C GLU A 344 10.69 19.41 -8.02
N ARG A 345 12.00 19.71 -8.04
CA ARG A 345 12.98 18.99 -8.87
C ARG A 345 13.14 17.52 -8.48
N LEU A 346 13.41 17.26 -7.19
CA LEU A 346 13.51 15.89 -6.67
C LEU A 346 12.19 15.14 -6.84
N ARG A 347 11.06 15.82 -6.63
CA ARG A 347 9.73 15.25 -6.84
C ARG A 347 9.50 14.83 -8.29
N ASP A 348 9.90 15.66 -9.25
CA ASP A 348 9.76 15.35 -10.68
C ASP A 348 10.64 14.16 -11.09
N VAL A 349 11.86 14.06 -10.56
CA VAL A 349 12.75 12.91 -10.77
C VAL A 349 12.16 11.64 -10.16
N CYS A 350 11.69 11.69 -8.91
CA CYS A 350 11.07 10.53 -8.25
C CYS A 350 9.78 10.07 -8.97
N HIS A 351 8.93 11.00 -9.42
CA HIS A 351 7.76 10.64 -10.21
C HIS A 351 8.13 10.08 -11.58
N THR A 352 9.19 10.58 -12.23
CA THR A 352 9.67 9.98 -13.48
C THR A 352 10.19 8.57 -13.25
N PHE A 353 10.97 8.35 -12.18
CA PHE A 353 11.44 7.03 -11.79
C PHE A 353 10.27 6.06 -11.57
N GLN A 354 9.26 6.46 -10.79
CA GLN A 354 8.04 5.67 -10.59
C GLN A 354 7.32 5.40 -11.91
N ALA A 355 7.15 6.41 -12.76
CA ALA A 355 6.43 6.28 -14.03
C ALA A 355 7.14 5.33 -15.00
N GLU A 356 8.48 5.34 -15.05
CA GLU A 356 9.25 4.42 -15.90
C GLU A 356 9.20 2.98 -15.37
N ILE A 357 9.22 2.77 -14.04
CA ILE A 357 9.07 1.43 -13.44
C ILE A 357 7.65 0.89 -13.63
N VAL A 358 6.63 1.67 -13.33
CA VAL A 358 5.22 1.27 -13.55
C VAL A 358 4.96 1.08 -15.04
N GLY A 359 5.54 1.93 -15.88
CA GLY A 359 5.51 1.80 -17.34
C GLY A 359 6.16 0.51 -17.82
N PHE A 360 7.33 0.13 -17.28
CA PHE A 360 7.95 -1.16 -17.54
C PHE A 360 7.01 -2.32 -17.22
N ILE A 361 6.40 -2.31 -16.03
CA ILE A 361 5.46 -3.36 -15.61
C ILE A 361 4.25 -3.41 -16.56
N LYS A 362 3.65 -2.28 -16.91
CA LYS A 362 2.53 -2.23 -17.87
C LYS A 362 2.92 -2.77 -19.25
N ASP A 363 4.12 -2.47 -19.72
CA ASP A 363 4.62 -2.93 -21.02
C ASP A 363 4.77 -4.46 -21.04
N LEU A 364 5.22 -5.05 -19.93
CA LEU A 364 5.29 -6.50 -19.77
C LEU A 364 3.92 -7.16 -19.92
N PHE A 365 2.84 -6.52 -19.46
CA PHE A 365 1.48 -7.05 -19.54
C PHE A 365 0.72 -6.64 -20.81
N SER A 366 1.28 -5.82 -21.70
CA SER A 366 0.58 -5.35 -22.90
C SER A 366 0.75 -6.31 -24.08
N PHE A 367 -0.36 -6.75 -24.69
CA PHE A 367 -0.31 -7.53 -25.93
C PHE A 367 0.23 -6.73 -27.12
N GLN A 368 0.12 -5.39 -27.08
CA GLN A 368 0.60 -4.50 -28.13
C GLN A 368 2.12 -4.29 -28.05
N ARG A 369 2.71 -4.43 -26.86
CA ARG A 369 4.13 -4.16 -26.61
C ARG A 369 4.96 -5.42 -26.37
N SER A 370 4.34 -6.53 -25.99
CA SER A 370 5.01 -7.78 -25.66
C SER A 370 4.38 -8.94 -26.43
N ARG A 371 5.22 -9.75 -27.08
CA ARG A 371 4.80 -10.88 -27.91
C ARG A 371 4.65 -12.14 -27.06
N TYR A 372 3.41 -12.54 -26.81
CA TYR A 372 3.07 -13.78 -26.13
C TYR A 372 2.98 -14.99 -27.09
N THR A 373 3.86 -15.01 -28.10
CA THR A 373 4.00 -16.11 -29.07
C THR A 373 4.80 -17.25 -28.44
N THR A 374 6.02 -16.97 -28.01
CA THR A 374 6.95 -17.94 -27.42
C THR A 374 7.60 -17.37 -26.15
N VAL A 375 8.17 -18.24 -25.31
CA VAL A 375 8.89 -17.81 -24.11
C VAL A 375 10.10 -16.95 -24.46
N ASP A 376 10.81 -17.30 -25.55
CA ASP A 376 11.97 -16.56 -26.06
C ASP A 376 11.60 -15.16 -26.56
N ASP A 377 10.50 -15.02 -27.32
CA ASP A 377 10.03 -13.72 -27.79
C ASP A 377 9.67 -12.79 -26.62
N LEU A 378 8.91 -13.31 -25.65
CA LEU A 378 8.50 -12.54 -24.47
C LEU A 378 9.71 -12.16 -23.60
N ALA A 379 10.71 -13.05 -23.47
CA ALA A 379 11.94 -12.75 -22.75
C ALA A 379 12.77 -11.66 -23.44
N ALA A 380 12.86 -11.69 -24.77
CA ALA A 380 13.53 -10.67 -25.56
C ALA A 380 12.84 -9.31 -25.44
N ASP A 381 11.51 -9.29 -25.51
CA ASP A 381 10.72 -8.06 -25.35
C ASP A 381 10.84 -7.50 -23.92
N ALA A 382 10.79 -8.35 -22.89
CA ALA A 382 11.00 -7.93 -21.50
C ALA A 382 12.37 -7.28 -21.28
N LEU A 383 13.44 -7.86 -21.83
CA LEU A 383 14.78 -7.28 -21.77
C LEU A 383 14.87 -5.95 -22.55
N HIS A 384 14.22 -5.88 -23.72
CA HIS A 384 14.16 -4.66 -24.50
C HIS A 384 13.47 -3.53 -23.73
N HIS A 385 12.30 -3.78 -23.16
CA HIS A 385 11.57 -2.81 -22.33
C HIS A 385 12.43 -2.34 -21.16
N ALA A 386 13.09 -3.26 -20.43
CA ALA A 386 13.96 -2.90 -19.32
C ALA A 386 15.10 -1.94 -19.73
N ARG A 387 15.74 -2.20 -20.89
CA ARG A 387 16.82 -1.34 -21.41
C ARG A 387 16.34 0.05 -21.81
N VAL A 388 15.18 0.13 -22.47
CA VAL A 388 14.58 1.42 -22.86
C VAL A 388 14.25 2.25 -21.62
N ARG A 389 13.59 1.65 -20.64
CA ARG A 389 13.18 2.31 -19.39
C ARG A 389 14.37 2.78 -18.56
N LEU A 390 15.43 1.96 -18.47
CA LEU A 390 16.68 2.36 -17.84
C LEU A 390 17.32 3.58 -18.51
N THR A 391 17.34 3.59 -19.85
CA THR A 391 17.89 4.71 -20.62
C THR A 391 17.11 5.99 -20.34
N ASN A 392 15.78 5.93 -20.31
CA ASN A 392 14.92 7.08 -19.99
C ASN A 392 15.20 7.65 -18.59
N ILE A 393 15.31 6.78 -17.58
CA ILE A 393 15.62 7.19 -16.20
C ILE A 393 16.98 7.89 -16.15
N THR A 394 18.00 7.26 -16.75
CA THR A 394 19.37 7.78 -16.72
C THR A 394 19.50 9.10 -17.46
N ASP A 395 18.85 9.23 -18.63
CA ASP A 395 18.85 10.49 -19.39
C ASP A 395 18.12 11.61 -18.66
N LYS A 396 17.05 11.31 -17.92
CA LYS A 396 16.36 12.30 -17.08
C LYS A 396 17.28 12.81 -15.97
N LEU A 397 17.96 11.91 -15.24
CA LEU A 397 18.89 12.26 -14.18
C LEU A 397 20.04 13.15 -14.70
N ARG A 398 20.68 12.77 -15.82
CA ARG A 398 21.76 13.56 -16.43
C ARG A 398 21.33 14.95 -16.91
N ARG A 399 20.12 15.07 -17.48
CA ARG A 399 19.62 16.36 -17.99
C ARG A 399 19.37 17.36 -16.85
N GLU A 400 18.88 16.87 -15.71
CA GLU A 400 18.66 17.71 -14.54
C GLU A 400 19.98 18.11 -13.85
N GLU A 401 21.03 17.29 -13.96
CA GLU A 401 22.39 17.65 -13.50
C GLU A 401 23.03 18.73 -14.38
N MET A 402 22.94 18.64 -15.72
CA MET A 402 23.58 19.62 -16.63
C MET A 402 22.90 20.99 -16.65
N ASN A 403 21.67 21.14 -16.17
CA ASN A 403 21.03 22.46 -16.02
C ASN A 403 21.62 23.28 -14.84
N TYR A 404 22.72 22.81 -14.26
CA TYR A 404 23.37 23.40 -13.07
C TYR A 404 24.78 23.95 -13.32
N ASP A 405 25.36 23.70 -14.50
CA ASP A 405 26.55 24.39 -15.01
C ASP A 405 26.16 25.55 -15.93
#